data_AF-A0A2U9BE55-F1
#
_entry.id   AF-A0A2U9BE55-F1
#
_cell.length_a   1.000
_cell.length_b   1.000
_cell.length_c   1.000
_cell.angle_alpha   90.00
_cell.angle_beta   90.00
_cell.angle_gamma   90.00
#
_symmetry.space_group_name_H-M   'P 1'
#
loop_
_entity.id
_entity.type
_entity.pdbx_description
1 polymer ?
#
loop_
_entity_poly.entity_id
_entity_poly.type
_entity_poly.pdbx_seq_one_letter_code
_entity_poly.pdbx_strand_id
1 'polypeptide(L)'
;MESSDDDPAYVTTFKSTFRKDLETRKGNANIAYLMIATALDRRFKDLKCIPRAERSEVWASVTNLVKEQRVIAEKPMEENTSEPPKKKVTLLAASSESDSEQEEDSIENSVRRYRAEPAISSDSCPF
;
A
#
# COMPACT_ATOMS: atom_id res chain seq x y z
N MET A 1 -34.46 30.95 17.13
CA MET A 1 -35.20 29.74 16.72
C MET A 1 -34.18 28.63 16.68
N GLU A 2 -34.30 27.64 17.56
CA GLU A 2 -33.57 26.38 17.44
C GLU A 2 -33.99 25.74 16.12
N SER A 3 -33.07 25.68 15.16
CA SER A 3 -33.28 24.95 13.91
C SER A 3 -33.40 23.47 14.25
N SER A 4 -34.60 22.92 14.13
CA SER A 4 -34.83 21.49 14.25
C SER A 4 -34.12 20.78 13.08
N ASP A 5 -33.41 19.68 13.36
CA ASP A 5 -32.70 18.89 12.34
C ASP A 5 -33.65 18.32 11.25
N ASP A 6 -34.95 18.25 11.54
CA ASP A 6 -36.00 17.83 10.62
C ASP A 6 -36.51 18.96 9.70
N ASP A 7 -35.99 20.19 9.83
CA ASP A 7 -36.31 21.28 8.90
C ASP A 7 -35.78 20.95 7.48
N PRO A 8 -36.65 20.83 6.47
CA PRO A 8 -36.22 20.55 5.09
C PRO A 8 -35.21 21.58 4.54
N ALA A 9 -35.28 22.83 4.99
CA ALA A 9 -34.32 23.87 4.59
C ALA A 9 -32.93 23.60 5.19
N TYR A 10 -32.87 23.20 6.47
CA TYR A 10 -31.63 22.77 7.12
C TYR A 10 -31.02 21.55 6.41
N VAL A 11 -31.80 20.50 6.15
CA VAL A 11 -31.31 19.28 5.47
C VAL A 11 -30.75 19.60 4.09
N THR A 12 -31.40 20.50 3.35
CA THR A 12 -30.95 20.90 2.01
C THR A 12 -29.63 21.67 2.07
N THR A 13 -29.52 22.64 2.97
CA THR A 13 -28.29 23.42 3.15
C THR A 13 -27.15 22.52 3.63
N PHE A 14 -27.37 21.68 4.63
CA PHE A 14 -26.41 20.71 5.14
C PHE A 14 -25.88 19.78 4.03
N LYS A 15 -26.78 19.15 3.25
CA LYS A 15 -26.35 18.28 2.14
C LYS A 15 -25.48 19.03 1.14
N SER A 16 -25.80 20.29 0.86
CA SER A 16 -25.03 21.11 -0.09
C SER A 16 -23.66 21.50 0.46
N THR A 17 -23.57 21.92 1.72
CA THR A 17 -22.32 22.33 2.36
C THR A 17 -21.41 21.13 2.59
N PHE A 18 -21.97 20.02 3.07
CA PHE A 18 -21.26 18.77 3.26
C PHE A 18 -20.68 18.22 1.94
N ARG A 19 -21.46 18.25 0.85
CA ARG A 19 -20.95 17.83 -0.47
C ARG A 19 -19.79 18.71 -0.94
N LYS A 20 -19.89 20.04 -0.78
CA LYS A 20 -18.81 20.96 -1.14
C LYS A 20 -17.55 20.66 -0.34
N ASP A 21 -17.70 20.48 0.96
CA ASP A 21 -16.59 20.14 1.85
C ASP A 21 -15.91 18.82 1.48
N LEU A 22 -16.70 17.77 1.16
CA LEU A 22 -16.13 16.51 0.67
C LEU A 22 -15.36 16.67 -0.64
N GLU A 23 -15.86 17.45 -1.60
CA GLU A 23 -15.14 17.66 -2.86
C GLU A 23 -13.84 18.44 -2.63
N THR A 24 -13.84 19.43 -1.73
CA THR A 24 -12.61 20.14 -1.31
C THR A 24 -11.61 19.18 -0.67
N ARG A 25 -12.05 18.32 0.26
CA ARG A 25 -11.17 17.33 0.90
C ARG A 25 -10.63 16.32 -0.09
N LYS A 26 -11.46 15.87 -1.04
CA LYS A 26 -11.06 14.97 -2.12
C LYS A 26 -9.99 15.60 -3.02
N GLY A 27 -10.13 16.88 -3.37
CA GLY A 27 -9.13 17.61 -4.16
C GLY A 27 -7.77 17.76 -3.46
N ASN A 28 -7.77 17.82 -2.12
CA ASN A 28 -6.55 17.94 -1.31
C ASN A 28 -5.97 16.58 -0.87
N ALA A 29 -6.70 15.49 -1.06
CA ALA A 29 -6.31 14.17 -0.60
C ALA A 29 -5.30 13.52 -1.55
N ASN A 30 -4.34 12.78 -0.99
CA ASN A 30 -3.48 11.91 -1.79
C ASN A 30 -4.23 10.62 -2.12
N ILE A 31 -5.11 10.70 -3.12
CA ILE A 31 -5.99 9.60 -3.54
C ILE A 31 -5.16 8.37 -3.95
N ALA A 32 -4.02 8.57 -4.62
CA ALA A 32 -3.15 7.47 -5.05
C ALA A 32 -2.64 6.64 -3.84
N TYR A 33 -2.12 7.31 -2.80
CA TYR A 33 -1.67 6.61 -1.60
C TYR A 33 -2.82 5.96 -0.83
N LEU A 34 -4.00 6.57 -0.82
CA LEU A 34 -5.20 5.97 -0.21
C LEU A 34 -5.62 4.69 -0.95
N MET A 35 -5.54 4.66 -2.28
CA MET A 35 -5.81 3.46 -3.07
C MET A 35 -4.79 2.35 -2.78
N ILE A 36 -3.50 2.69 -2.66
CA ILE A 36 -2.44 1.74 -2.27
C ILE A 36 -2.73 1.19 -0.86
N ALA A 37 -3.01 2.06 0.11
CA ALA A 37 -3.33 1.64 1.49
C ALA A 37 -4.56 0.73 1.53
N THR A 38 -5.58 1.02 0.72
CA THR A 38 -6.79 0.19 0.58
C THR A 38 -6.46 -1.19 0.02
N ALA A 39 -5.57 -1.29 -0.97
CA ALA A 39 -5.13 -2.56 -1.54
C ALA A 39 -4.35 -3.42 -0.53
N LEU A 40 -3.62 -2.78 0.39
CA LEU A 40 -2.84 -3.42 1.45
C LEU A 40 -3.66 -3.78 2.71
N ASP A 41 -4.88 -3.24 2.85
CA ASP A 41 -5.82 -3.67 3.89
C ASP A 41 -6.49 -4.98 3.47
N ARG A 42 -6.29 -6.04 4.27
CA ARG A 42 -6.84 -7.38 4.01
C ARG A 42 -8.37 -7.41 3.88
N ARG A 43 -9.09 -6.44 4.46
CA ARG A 43 -10.56 -6.32 4.37
C ARG A 43 -11.00 -5.79 3.00
N PHE A 44 -10.21 -4.90 2.41
CA PHE A 44 -10.55 -4.16 1.19
C PHE A 44 -9.72 -4.58 -0.03
N LYS A 45 -8.98 -5.68 0.09
CA LYS A 45 -8.13 -6.22 -0.98
C LYS A 45 -8.86 -6.56 -2.29
N ASP A 46 -10.17 -6.77 -2.23
CA ASP A 46 -11.01 -6.94 -3.43
C ASP A 46 -11.25 -5.63 -4.21
N LEU A 47 -10.86 -4.50 -3.62
CA LEU A 47 -10.97 -3.14 -4.13
C LEU A 47 -12.39 -2.80 -4.57
N LYS A 48 -13.42 -3.30 -3.86
CA LYS A 48 -14.83 -3.04 -4.19
C LYS A 48 -15.20 -1.56 -4.26
N CYS A 49 -14.55 -0.72 -3.46
CA CYS A 49 -14.74 0.74 -3.45
C CYS A 49 -14.06 1.46 -4.63
N ILE A 50 -13.24 0.77 -5.43
CA ILE A 50 -12.54 1.31 -6.59
C ILE A 50 -13.19 0.80 -7.88
N PRO A 51 -13.41 1.66 -8.89
CA PRO A 51 -13.89 1.25 -10.20
C PRO A 51 -13.04 0.12 -10.79
N ARG A 52 -13.69 -0.90 -11.37
CA ARG A 52 -12.99 -2.10 -11.87
C ARG A 52 -11.88 -1.77 -12.88
N ALA A 53 -12.05 -0.71 -13.67
CA ALA A 53 -11.08 -0.25 -14.66
C ALA A 53 -9.76 0.23 -14.03
N GLU A 54 -9.81 0.83 -12.83
CA GLU A 54 -8.66 1.41 -12.15
C GLU A 54 -7.91 0.40 -11.27
N ARG A 55 -8.55 -0.75 -10.93
CA ARG A 55 -7.96 -1.73 -10.01
C ARG A 55 -6.61 -2.28 -10.48
N SER A 56 -6.43 -2.48 -11.78
CA SER A 56 -5.15 -2.96 -12.31
C SER A 56 -4.02 -1.95 -12.11
N GLU A 57 -4.34 -0.65 -12.24
CA GLU A 57 -3.38 0.43 -12.03
C GLU A 57 -2.95 0.49 -10.56
N VAL A 58 -3.90 0.36 -9.62
CA VAL A 58 -3.60 0.31 -8.18
C VAL A 58 -2.61 -0.83 -7.86
N TRP A 59 -2.84 -2.02 -8.40
CA TRP A 59 -1.91 -3.14 -8.20
C TRP A 59 -0.54 -2.91 -8.85
N ALA A 60 -0.48 -2.23 -9.99
CA ALA A 60 0.79 -1.82 -10.59
C ALA A 60 1.54 -0.82 -9.71
N SER A 61 0.85 0.16 -9.11
CA SER A 61 1.44 1.10 -8.17
C SER A 61 1.98 0.40 -6.92
N VAL A 62 1.27 -0.59 -6.38
CA VAL A 62 1.76 -1.41 -5.25
C VAL A 62 3.04 -2.16 -5.64
N THR A 63 3.06 -2.81 -6.81
CA THR A 63 4.27 -3.52 -7.30
C THR A 63 5.46 -2.57 -7.43
N ASN A 64 5.26 -1.40 -8.03
CA ASN A 64 6.32 -0.40 -8.20
C ASN A 64 6.84 0.10 -6.85
N LEU A 65 5.96 0.36 -5.89
CA LEU A 65 6.35 0.77 -4.53
C LEU A 65 7.23 -0.28 -3.85
N VAL A 66 6.88 -1.57 -3.99
CA VAL A 66 7.69 -2.66 -3.43
C VAL A 66 9.05 -2.78 -4.14
N LYS A 67 9.10 -2.58 -5.47
CA LYS A 67 10.36 -2.52 -6.23
C LYS A 67 11.26 -1.38 -5.75
N GLU A 68 10.73 -0.17 -5.64
CA GLU A 68 11.46 1.00 -5.15
C GLU A 68 12.01 0.76 -3.74
N GLN A 69 11.20 0.19 -2.83
CA GLN A 69 11.63 -0.08 -1.46
C GLN A 69 12.77 -1.10 -1.38
N ARG A 70 12.80 -2.11 -2.26
CA ARG A 70 13.91 -3.07 -2.33
C ARG A 70 15.20 -2.42 -2.82
N VAL A 71 15.14 -1.60 -3.88
CA VAL A 71 16.30 -0.86 -4.39
C VAL A 71 16.91 0.03 -3.30
N ILE A 72 16.06 0.65 -2.47
CA ILE A 72 16.53 1.45 -1.31
C ILE A 72 17.21 0.56 -0.26
N ALA A 73 16.67 -0.63 0.02
CA ALA A 73 17.21 -1.56 1.00
C ALA A 73 18.53 -2.22 0.55
N GLU A 74 18.71 -2.41 -0.76
CA GLU A 74 19.91 -3.00 -1.37
C GLU A 74 21.01 -1.98 -1.62
N LYS A 75 20.70 -0.68 -1.57
CA LYS A 75 21.73 0.36 -1.63
C LYS A 75 22.69 0.17 -0.45
N PRO A 76 24.01 0.04 -0.69
CA PRO A 76 24.97 -0.05 0.40
C PRO A 76 24.81 1.20 1.25
N MET A 77 24.41 1.02 2.50
CA MET A 77 24.64 2.02 3.53
C MET A 77 26.15 2.27 3.49
N GLU A 78 26.59 3.46 3.08
CA GLU A 78 28.00 3.83 3.22
C GLU A 78 28.34 3.80 4.70
N GLU A 79 28.79 2.63 5.13
CA GLU A 79 29.37 2.36 6.42
C GLU A 79 30.67 3.14 6.45
N ASN A 80 30.69 4.22 7.23
CA ASN A 80 31.90 4.94 7.57
C ASN A 80 33.00 3.93 7.92
N THR A 81 34.08 3.99 7.16
CA THR A 81 35.23 3.11 7.22
C THR A 81 35.73 2.91 8.66
N SER A 82 35.52 1.72 9.22
CA SER A 82 36.48 1.13 10.15
C SER A 82 36.52 -0.37 9.90
N GLU A 83 37.69 -0.86 9.51
CA GLU A 83 37.97 -2.26 9.13
C GLU A 83 37.32 -3.29 10.09
N PRO A 84 36.74 -4.40 9.57
CA PRO A 84 36.37 -5.51 10.42
C PRO A 84 37.64 -6.24 10.90
N PRO A 85 37.74 -6.64 12.18
CA PRO A 85 38.91 -7.33 12.70
C PRO A 85 39.10 -8.68 12.02
N LYS A 86 40.30 -8.90 11.46
CA LYS A 86 40.73 -10.15 10.81
C LYS A 86 40.62 -11.34 11.77
N LYS A 87 39.51 -12.06 11.75
CA LYS A 87 39.41 -13.42 12.32
C LYS A 87 39.06 -14.39 11.22
N LYS A 88 39.88 -15.44 11.12
CA LYS A 88 39.84 -16.45 10.06
C LYS A 88 38.51 -17.20 10.11
N VAL A 89 37.65 -16.96 9.13
CA VAL A 89 36.40 -17.71 8.95
C VAL A 89 36.72 -18.89 8.04
N THR A 90 36.73 -20.08 8.62
CA THR A 90 36.90 -21.34 7.90
C THR A 90 35.66 -21.58 7.02
N LEU A 91 35.90 -21.55 5.70
CA LEU A 91 35.22 -22.24 4.60
C LEU A 91 33.86 -22.90 4.93
N LEU A 92 32.78 -22.25 4.54
CA LEU A 92 31.53 -22.88 4.11
C LEU A 92 31.15 -22.30 2.75
N ALA A 93 31.82 -22.80 1.72
CA ALA A 93 31.37 -22.68 0.35
C ALA A 93 30.51 -23.92 0.03
N ALA A 94 29.19 -23.76 0.06
CA ALA A 94 28.26 -24.69 -0.58
C ALA A 94 26.95 -23.95 -0.89
N SER A 95 26.80 -23.61 -2.17
CA SER A 95 25.55 -23.31 -2.87
C SER A 95 24.91 -21.94 -2.57
N SER A 96 25.48 -20.89 -3.15
CA SER A 96 24.70 -19.70 -3.53
C SER A 96 24.68 -19.64 -5.05
N GLU A 97 23.69 -20.30 -5.64
CA GLU A 97 23.31 -20.10 -7.05
C GLU A 97 22.55 -18.78 -7.09
N SER A 98 23.30 -17.68 -7.20
CA SER A 98 22.75 -16.33 -7.31
C SER A 98 22.20 -16.14 -8.72
N ASP A 99 20.95 -16.54 -8.93
CA ASP A 99 20.18 -16.27 -10.15
C ASP A 99 19.68 -14.82 -10.11
N SER A 100 20.57 -13.91 -10.52
CA SER A 100 20.38 -12.45 -10.52
C SER A 100 19.33 -11.94 -11.52
N GLU A 101 18.73 -12.83 -12.32
CA GLU A 101 17.70 -12.50 -13.31
C GLU A 101 16.27 -12.74 -12.76
N GLN A 102 16.12 -13.24 -11.51
CA GLN A 102 14.87 -13.76 -10.96
C GLN A 102 14.19 -12.83 -9.93
N GLU A 103 14.75 -11.64 -9.67
CA GLU A 103 14.27 -10.77 -8.61
C GLU A 103 13.02 -9.97 -8.98
N GLU A 104 12.90 -9.51 -10.23
CA GLU A 104 11.70 -8.79 -10.68
C GLU A 104 10.46 -9.71 -10.67
N ASP A 105 10.66 -10.95 -11.13
CA ASP A 105 9.67 -12.03 -11.05
C ASP A 105 9.33 -12.40 -9.60
N SER A 106 10.30 -12.32 -8.68
CA SER A 106 10.09 -12.60 -7.25
C SER A 106 9.16 -11.57 -6.60
N ILE A 107 9.32 -10.28 -6.93
CA ILE A 107 8.45 -9.21 -6.41
C ILE A 107 7.04 -9.35 -6.99
N GLU A 108 6.90 -9.52 -8.30
CA GLU A 108 5.59 -9.70 -8.91
C GLU A 108 4.88 -10.94 -8.35
N ASN A 109 5.61 -12.04 -8.17
CA ASN A 109 5.09 -13.25 -7.55
C ASN A 109 4.67 -13.03 -6.08
N SER A 110 5.39 -12.20 -5.32
CA SER A 110 5.01 -11.84 -3.95
C SER A 110 3.68 -11.08 -3.90
N VAL A 111 3.49 -10.08 -4.79
CA VAL A 111 2.25 -9.30 -4.88
C VAL A 111 1.09 -10.19 -5.35
N ARG A 112 1.33 -11.08 -6.33
CA ARG A 112 0.33 -12.07 -6.79
C ARG A 112 -0.11 -13.00 -5.66
N ARG A 113 0.84 -13.53 -4.86
CA ARG A 113 0.52 -14.37 -3.69
C ARG A 113 -0.32 -13.62 -2.67
N TYR A 114 0.09 -12.42 -2.29
CA TYR A 114 -0.68 -11.58 -1.37
C TYR A 114 -2.10 -11.32 -1.87
N ARG A 115 -2.25 -10.99 -3.16
CA ARG A 115 -3.57 -10.77 -3.78
C ARG A 115 -4.46 -12.01 -3.74
N ALA A 116 -3.89 -13.20 -3.88
CA ALA A 116 -4.62 -14.47 -3.87
C ALA A 116 -5.06 -14.95 -2.48
N GLU A 117 -4.45 -14.45 -1.40
CA GLU A 117 -4.88 -14.78 -0.04
C GLU A 117 -6.37 -14.40 0.18
N PRO A 118 -7.10 -15.09 1.06
CA PRO A 118 -8.47 -14.72 1.37
C PRO A 118 -8.54 -13.33 2.05
N ALA A 119 -9.54 -12.54 1.66
CA ALA A 119 -9.90 -11.33 2.40
C ALA A 119 -10.50 -11.72 3.75
N ILE A 120 -10.26 -10.91 4.78
CA ILE A 120 -10.87 -11.10 6.10
C ILE A 120 -12.21 -10.35 6.16
N SER A 121 -13.16 -10.86 6.96
CA SER A 121 -14.40 -10.12 7.21
C SER A 121 -14.10 -8.78 7.89
N SER A 122 -14.92 -7.76 7.63
CA SER A 122 -14.89 -6.50 8.37
C SER A 122 -15.04 -6.71 9.88
N ASP A 123 -15.77 -7.75 10.26
CA ASP A 123 -16.13 -8.07 11.65
C ASP A 123 -15.05 -8.91 12.35
N SER A 124 -14.03 -9.37 11.62
CA SER A 124 -12.93 -10.18 12.16
C SER A 124 -11.72 -9.34 12.59
N CYS A 125 -11.85 -8.01 12.58
CA CYS A 125 -10.80 -7.10 13.04
C CYS A 125 -10.93 -6.91 14.57
N PRO A 126 -9.85 -7.10 15.36
CA PRO A 126 -9.89 -6.99 16.82
C PRO A 126 -9.88 -5.54 17.35
N PHE A 127 -10.56 -4.61 16.68
CA PHE A 127 -10.71 -3.21 17.09
C PHE A 127 -12.14 -2.73 16.91
#